data_AF-A0A4Y2V9T6-F1
#
_entry.id   AF-A0A4Y2V9T6-F1
#
_cell.length_a   1.000
_cell.length_b   1.000
_cell.length_c   1.000
_cell.angle_alpha   90.00
_cell.angle_beta   90.00
_cell.angle_gamma   90.00
#
_symmetry.space_group_name_H-M   'P 1'
#
loop_
_entity.id
_entity.type
_entity.pdbx_description
1 polymer ?
#
loop_
_entity_poly.entity_id
_entity_poly.type
_entity_poly.pdbx_seq_one_letter_code
_entity_poly.pdbx_strand_id
1 'polypeptide(L)'
;MNKKLLYLAGRHHIMELIIGAVFNKCMGFSSTPDVLLFKRFQAYWEFIDKNKYKTGINNKDILAQVADIKDNRIKFAEKLLHDPHSRDDYREFLELILIFLGKTPFS
;
A
#
# COMPACT_ATOMS: atom_id res chain seq x y z
N MET A 1 -12.35 -22.01 26.12
CA MET A 1 -12.24 -20.54 26.04
C MET A 1 -11.65 -20.16 24.65
N ASN A 2 -12.49 -20.17 23.60
CA ASN A 2 -12.07 -20.08 22.18
C ASN A 2 -12.52 -18.75 21.54
N LYS A 3 -11.93 -17.62 21.93
CA LYS A 3 -12.26 -16.29 21.35
C LYS A 3 -11.06 -15.42 21.01
N LYS A 4 -9.85 -16.00 20.89
CA LYS A 4 -8.65 -15.25 20.48
C LYS A 4 -8.21 -15.46 19.02
N LEU A 5 -8.62 -16.56 18.38
CA LEU A 5 -8.16 -16.90 17.02
C LEU A 5 -8.86 -16.10 15.90
N LEU A 6 -10.14 -15.77 16.07
CA LEU A 6 -10.94 -15.01 15.08
C LEU A 6 -10.57 -13.52 14.99
N TYR A 7 -9.89 -12.97 16.00
CA TYR A 7 -9.56 -11.54 16.07
C TYR A 7 -8.41 -11.14 15.13
N LEU A 8 -7.51 -12.07 14.80
CA LEU A 8 -6.34 -11.81 13.96
C LEU A 8 -6.66 -11.92 12.46
N ALA A 9 -7.49 -12.89 12.07
CA ALA A 9 -7.95 -13.06 10.69
C ALA A 9 -8.81 -11.86 10.22
N GLY A 10 -9.59 -11.26 11.13
CA GLY A 10 -10.57 -10.23 10.77
C GLY A 10 -9.98 -8.93 10.25
N ARG A 11 -8.74 -8.55 10.61
CA ARG A 11 -8.20 -7.25 10.22
C ARG A 11 -7.22 -7.28 9.03
N HIS A 12 -6.59 -8.41 8.71
CA HIS A 12 -5.82 -8.54 7.46
C HIS A 12 -6.79 -8.49 6.28
N HIS A 13 -7.89 -9.25 6.40
CA HIS A 13 -9.01 -9.17 5.47
C HIS A 13 -9.60 -7.77 5.35
N ILE A 14 -9.63 -6.95 6.40
CA ILE A 14 -10.13 -5.55 6.28
C ILE A 14 -9.24 -4.71 5.36
N MET A 15 -7.92 -4.85 5.40
CA MET A 15 -7.04 -4.11 4.48
C MET A 15 -7.05 -4.69 3.07
N GLU A 16 -7.10 -6.01 2.92
CA GLU A 16 -7.38 -6.64 1.62
C GLU A 16 -8.73 -6.16 1.05
N LEU A 17 -9.74 -5.96 1.90
CA LEU A 17 -11.04 -5.40 1.50
C LEU A 17 -10.94 -3.92 1.13
N ILE A 18 -10.19 -3.10 1.87
CA ILE A 18 -10.02 -1.66 1.55
C ILE A 18 -9.20 -1.51 0.26
N ILE A 19 -8.04 -2.15 0.17
CA ILE A 19 -7.19 -2.14 -1.02
C ILE A 19 -7.93 -2.77 -2.19
N GLY A 20 -8.65 -3.87 -1.98
CA GLY A 20 -9.49 -4.50 -2.99
C GLY A 20 -10.66 -3.62 -3.45
N ALA A 21 -11.29 -2.88 -2.54
CA ALA A 21 -12.35 -1.92 -2.89
C ALA A 21 -11.80 -0.73 -3.68
N VAL A 22 -10.65 -0.17 -3.27
CA VAL A 22 -9.95 0.89 -4.01
C VAL A 22 -9.53 0.39 -5.38
N PHE A 23 -8.93 -0.81 -5.46
CA PHE A 23 -8.56 -1.44 -6.72
C PHE A 23 -9.76 -1.62 -7.64
N ASN A 24 -10.86 -2.18 -7.15
CA ASN A 24 -12.10 -2.34 -7.93
C ASN A 24 -12.68 -0.99 -8.38
N LYS A 25 -12.58 0.04 -7.53
CA LYS A 25 -13.04 1.39 -7.88
C LYS A 25 -12.18 2.04 -8.97
N CYS A 26 -10.87 1.83 -8.94
CA CYS A 26 -9.92 2.42 -9.88
C CYS A 26 -9.77 1.62 -11.18
N MET A 27 -9.81 0.29 -11.12
CA MET A 27 -9.50 -0.62 -12.23
C MET A 27 -10.75 -1.31 -12.80
N GLY A 28 -11.91 -1.12 -12.17
CA GLY A 28 -13.14 -1.85 -12.49
C GLY A 28 -13.25 -3.18 -11.72
N PHE A 29 -14.46 -3.69 -11.61
CA PHE A 29 -14.74 -4.94 -10.90
C PHE A 29 -14.11 -6.14 -11.63
N SER A 30 -13.32 -6.94 -10.93
CA SER A 30 -12.84 -8.24 -11.39
C SER A 30 -13.35 -9.34 -10.46
N SER A 31 -14.12 -10.28 -11.00
CA SER A 31 -14.53 -11.51 -10.29
C SER A 31 -13.46 -12.61 -10.31
N THR A 32 -12.38 -12.42 -11.07
CA THR A 32 -11.32 -13.41 -11.23
C THR A 32 -10.37 -13.40 -10.03
N PRO A 33 -10.10 -14.56 -9.37
CA PRO A 33 -9.17 -14.65 -8.25
C PRO A 33 -7.73 -14.33 -8.66
N ASP A 34 -7.40 -14.51 -9.94
CA ASP A 34 -6.12 -14.13 -10.53
C ASP A 34 -6.29 -12.89 -11.40
N VAL A 35 -5.94 -11.72 -10.88
CA VAL A 35 -5.77 -10.53 -11.70
C VAL A 35 -4.52 -10.75 -12.55
N LEU A 36 -4.69 -10.92 -13.87
CA LEU A 36 -3.59 -11.15 -14.83
C LEU A 36 -2.44 -10.13 -14.68
N LEU A 37 -2.75 -8.91 -14.25
CA LEU A 37 -1.77 -7.88 -13.93
C LEU A 37 -0.77 -8.35 -12.87
N PHE A 38 -1.23 -8.91 -11.75
CA PHE A 38 -0.35 -9.37 -10.67
C PHE A 38 0.46 -10.60 -11.08
N LYS A 39 -0.12 -11.52 -11.85
CA LYS A 39 0.63 -12.67 -12.41
C LYS A 39 1.77 -12.21 -13.33
N ARG A 40 1.52 -11.20 -14.17
CA ARG A 40 2.57 -10.59 -15.01
C ARG A 40 3.64 -9.94 -14.14
N PHE A 41 3.27 -9.15 -13.14
CA PHE A 41 4.24 -8.55 -12.22
C PHE A 41 5.08 -9.61 -11.49
N GLN A 42 4.46 -10.69 -11.01
CA GLN A 42 5.14 -11.80 -10.35
C GLN A 42 6.14 -12.47 -11.30
N ALA A 43 5.73 -12.79 -12.53
CA ALA A 43 6.59 -13.42 -13.53
C ALA A 43 7.76 -12.52 -13.95
N TYR A 44 7.56 -11.19 -13.97
CA TYR A 44 8.59 -10.24 -14.36
C TYR A 44 9.42 -9.69 -13.19
N TRP A 45 9.13 -10.10 -11.95
CA TRP A 45 9.70 -9.52 -10.73
C TRP A 45 11.23 -9.54 -10.70
N GLU A 46 11.84 -10.62 -11.19
CA GLU A 46 13.29 -10.78 -11.24
C GLU A 46 13.98 -9.87 -12.28
N PHE A 47 13.23 -9.40 -13.29
CA PHE A 47 13.74 -8.53 -14.34
C PHE A 47 13.53 -7.03 -14.05
N ILE A 48 12.80 -6.69 -12.98
CA ILE A 48 12.56 -5.30 -12.58
C ILE A 48 13.76 -4.78 -11.79
N ASP A 49 14.33 -3.66 -12.24
CA ASP A 49 15.34 -2.94 -11.47
C ASP A 49 14.71 -2.25 -10.25
N LYS A 50 14.89 -2.88 -9.09
CA LYS A 50 14.34 -2.42 -7.81
C LYS A 50 14.98 -1.11 -7.32
N ASN A 51 16.12 -0.72 -7.88
CA ASN A 51 16.78 0.54 -7.55
C ASN A 51 16.28 1.69 -8.43
N LYS A 52 15.53 1.40 -9.51
CA LYS A 52 15.09 2.37 -10.50
C LYS A 52 13.57 2.46 -10.54
N TYR A 53 13.00 3.09 -9.52
CA TYR A 53 11.58 3.43 -9.47
C TYR A 53 11.36 4.95 -9.52
N LYS A 54 10.16 5.33 -9.93
CA LYS A 54 9.65 6.71 -9.79
C LYS A 54 8.54 6.68 -8.75
N THR A 55 8.57 7.66 -7.86
CA THR A 55 7.52 7.89 -6.87
C THR A 55 6.30 8.51 -7.55
N GLY A 56 5.14 8.45 -6.89
CA GLY A 56 3.91 9.04 -7.41
C GLY A 56 4.07 10.53 -7.72
N ILE A 57 4.77 11.26 -6.85
CA ILE A 57 5.00 12.71 -7.01
C ILE A 57 5.95 13.08 -8.16
N ASN A 58 6.66 12.12 -8.77
CA ASN A 58 7.43 12.39 -9.98
C ASN A 58 6.53 12.66 -11.19
N ASN A 59 5.25 12.25 -11.13
CA ASN A 59 4.23 12.62 -12.10
C ASN A 59 3.57 13.95 -11.67
N LYS A 60 3.59 14.96 -12.54
CA LYS A 60 3.05 16.30 -12.26
C LYS A 60 1.54 16.29 -11.98
N ASP A 61 0.78 15.44 -12.66
CA ASP A 61 -0.68 15.35 -12.48
C ASP A 61 -1.03 14.73 -11.13
N ILE A 62 -0.25 13.73 -10.71
CA ILE A 62 -0.39 13.12 -9.38
C ILE A 62 0.03 14.12 -8.31
N LEU A 63 1.16 14.80 -8.49
CA LEU A 63 1.63 15.81 -7.55
C LEU A 63 0.57 16.89 -7.33
N ALA A 64 -0.06 17.38 -8.40
CA ALA A 64 -1.14 18.37 -8.30
C ALA A 64 -2.34 17.86 -7.49
N GLN A 65 -2.71 16.58 -7.64
CA GLN A 65 -3.82 15.96 -6.91
C GLN A 65 -3.55 15.69 -5.43
N VAL A 66 -2.28 15.53 -5.04
CA VAL A 66 -1.91 15.19 -3.67
C VAL A 66 -1.20 16.33 -2.93
N ALA A 67 -0.96 17.47 -3.58
CA ALA A 67 -0.16 18.57 -3.03
C ALA A 67 -0.71 19.11 -1.70
N ASP A 68 -2.03 19.21 -1.58
CA ASP A 68 -2.74 19.72 -0.40
C ASP A 68 -2.70 18.74 0.79
N ILE A 69 -2.69 17.43 0.51
CA ILE A 69 -2.69 16.40 1.55
C ILE A 69 -1.30 15.85 1.88
N LYS A 70 -0.30 16.06 1.02
CA LYS A 70 1.01 15.40 1.07
C LYS A 70 1.66 15.48 2.44
N ASP A 71 1.88 16.68 2.97
CA ASP A 71 2.62 16.87 4.22
C ASP A 71 1.87 16.30 5.43
N ASN A 72 0.54 16.40 5.42
CA ASN A 72 -0.29 15.83 6.48
C ASN A 72 -0.24 14.30 6.44
N ARG A 73 -0.30 13.69 5.25
CA ARG A 73 -0.22 12.23 5.09
C ARG A 73 1.15 11.67 5.44
N ILE A 74 2.22 12.39 5.11
CA ILE A 74 3.58 12.05 5.54
C ILE A 74 3.66 12.04 7.07
N LYS A 75 3.27 13.14 7.74
CA LYS A 75 3.31 13.22 9.21
C LYS A 75 2.47 12.13 9.87
N PHE A 76 1.31 11.83 9.30
CA PHE A 76 0.44 10.77 9.76
C PHE A 76 1.12 9.39 9.66
N ALA A 77 1.73 9.08 8.51
CA ALA A 77 2.41 7.81 8.31
C ALA A 77 3.66 7.66 9.18
N GLU A 78 4.50 8.70 9.25
CA GLU A 78 5.68 8.72 10.13
C GLU A 78 5.28 8.51 11.60
N LYS A 79 4.23 9.20 12.08
CA LYS A 79 3.73 9.03 13.44
C LYS A 79 3.30 7.59 13.71
N LEU A 80 2.53 6.99 12.81
CA LEU A 80 2.05 5.62 12.99
C LEU A 80 3.19 4.61 12.98
N LEU A 81 4.21 4.80 12.13
CA LEU A 81 5.37 3.91 12.07
C LEU A 81 6.21 3.88 13.36
N HIS A 82 6.12 4.91 14.21
CA HIS A 82 6.77 4.91 15.52
C HIS A 82 6.04 4.04 16.56
N ASP A 83 4.75 3.74 16.33
CA ASP A 83 3.98 2.90 17.24
C ASP A 83 4.24 1.42 16.92
N PRO A 84 4.41 0.54 17.93
CA PRO A 84 4.54 -0.88 17.72
C PRO A 84 3.33 -1.45 16.97
N HIS A 85 3.51 -1.78 15.70
CA HIS A 85 2.47 -2.40 14.91
C HIS A 85 2.34 -3.86 15.27
N SER A 86 1.11 -4.32 15.49
CA SER A 86 0.84 -5.73 15.74
C SER A 86 1.05 -6.62 14.50
N ARG A 87 1.24 -6.03 13.31
CA ARG A 87 1.38 -6.74 12.04
C ARG A 87 2.18 -5.96 11.00
N ASP A 88 2.94 -6.71 10.20
CA ASP A 88 3.87 -6.19 9.21
C ASP A 88 3.18 -5.58 7.98
N ASP A 89 1.98 -6.05 7.61
CA ASP A 89 1.22 -5.55 6.45
C ASP A 89 0.81 -4.06 6.60
N TYR A 90 0.54 -3.60 7.83
CA TYR A 90 0.25 -2.19 8.12
C TYR A 90 1.50 -1.33 7.97
N ARG A 91 2.63 -1.85 8.43
CA ARG A 91 3.91 -1.18 8.30
C ARG A 91 4.27 -1.01 6.83
N GLU A 92 4.19 -2.09 6.05
CA GLU A 92 4.48 -2.07 4.61
C GLU A 92 3.57 -1.08 3.87
N PHE A 93 2.27 -1.04 4.19
CA PHE A 93 1.36 -0.07 3.58
C PHE A 93 1.74 1.39 3.89
N LEU A 94 2.13 1.69 5.13
CA LEU A 94 2.59 3.04 5.51
C LEU A 94 3.91 3.40 4.82
N GLU A 95 4.83 2.46 4.69
CA GLU A 95 6.08 2.63 3.95
C GLU A 95 5.81 2.89 2.45
N LEU A 96 4.85 2.19 1.84
CA LEU A 96 4.41 2.44 0.46
C LEU A 96 3.79 3.84 0.28
N ILE A 97 3.01 4.32 1.25
CA ILE A 97 2.49 5.70 1.24
C ILE A 97 3.65 6.70 1.25
N LEU A 98 4.66 6.48 2.10
CA LEU A 98 5.83 7.35 2.17
C LEU A 98 6.61 7.36 0.85
N ILE A 99 6.90 6.18 0.28
CA ILE A 99 7.54 6.06 -1.04
C ILE A 99 6.73 6.81 -2.10
N PHE A 100 5.42 6.58 -2.16
CA PHE A 100 4.55 7.22 -3.15
C PHE A 100 4.60 8.76 -3.06
N LEU A 101 4.67 9.30 -1.84
CA LEU A 101 4.76 10.73 -1.56
C LEU A 101 6.20 11.29 -1.63
N GLY A 102 7.17 10.48 -2.03
CA GLY A 102 8.56 10.93 -2.26
C GLY A 102 9.46 10.89 -1.04
N LYS A 103 9.09 10.14 0.00
CA LYS A 103 9.93 9.90 1.18
C LYS A 103 10.65 8.56 1.04
N THR A 104 11.84 8.47 1.60
CA THR A 104 12.55 7.20 1.77
C THR A 104 12.01 6.52 3.04
N PRO A 105 11.58 5.25 2.98
CA PRO A 105 11.13 4.53 4.17
C PRO A 105 12.30 4.34 5.15
N PHE A 106 11.98 4.23 6.44
CA PHE A 106 12.97 3.99 7.48
C PHE A 106 13.52 2.57 7.32
N SER A 107 14.83 2.47 7.07
CA SER A 107 15.60 1.22 7.00
C SER A 107 15.64 0.50 8.34
#